data_AF-A0A0W0Z076-F1
#
_entry.id   AF-A0A0W0Z076-F1
#
_cell.length_a   1.000
_cell.length_b   1.000
_cell.length_c   1.000
_cell.angle_alpha   90.00
_cell.angle_beta   90.00
_cell.angle_gamma   90.00
#
_symmetry.space_group_name_H-M   'P 1'
#
loop_
_entity.id
_entity.type
_entity.pdbx_description
1 polymer ?
#
loop_
_entity_poly.entity_id
_entity_poly.type
_entity_poly.pdbx_seq_one_letter_code
_entity_poly.pdbx_strand_id
1 'polypeptide(L)'
;MFEWFQRGQIRYHNEDVIAEVTFRGESLRPAHPVTEKVLQDQQNLESTLAREGLKSDARNKGKGKNTVSVAEALDNACFPRTLKYDEHTLQDIALNIHKDSATRPLFEAIYRANSECLSPQFNHTSTLQLNLLKQELLEAIEQFERDQLYNDKSKLQNKFNSTQLEVCKRVLEQTRSLIRCANSISGVIATLAIEADLLAQTGLADSVHKDKSFPFHSRKSSKIDYPANLFREQLPQIVSEHARKISNTPRLNTVGSAFQLGQAREALIARLETYLGHRARLVSETTGMYTVTRKYQAIDRGMFYNKELQQARINVAARLLIQIRHMQLDDGTPIDNPQLFANALNEAIGANIDCHNDLARAIDGPGELYKTLDAMRLEMGDIYPQNVRCGRGKDSANLHEQLDLPTPKASILGHAH
;
A
#
# COMPACT_ATOMS: atom_id res chain seq x y z
N MET A 1 5.28 -15.48 18.06
CA MET A 1 4.82 -14.48 17.07
C MET A 1 5.43 -14.84 15.72
N PHE A 2 5.11 -16.05 15.27
CA PHE A 2 5.51 -16.71 14.01
C PHE A 2 4.30 -17.57 13.66
N GLU A 3 3.76 -17.44 12.45
CA GLU A 3 3.03 -18.47 11.68
C GLU A 3 2.32 -17.81 10.50
N TRP A 4 3.09 -17.61 9.43
CA TRP A 4 2.54 -17.34 8.10
C TRP A 4 2.04 -18.64 7.47
N PHE A 5 0.96 -18.52 6.69
CA PHE A 5 0.24 -19.55 5.92
C PHE A 5 -0.58 -20.55 6.74
N GLN A 6 -1.91 -20.42 6.72
CA GLN A 6 -2.84 -21.56 6.53
C GLN A 6 -4.33 -21.19 6.41
N ARG A 7 -4.94 -21.69 5.31
CA ARG A 7 -6.33 -22.14 5.11
C ARG A 7 -7.45 -21.38 5.85
N GLY A 8 -7.98 -20.34 5.21
CA GLY A 8 -9.35 -19.89 5.45
C GLY A 8 -10.35 -20.82 4.74
N GLN A 9 -11.55 -20.98 5.30
CA GLN A 9 -12.65 -21.69 4.64
C GLN A 9 -13.77 -20.67 4.46
N ILE A 10 -14.03 -20.24 3.22
CA ILE A 10 -15.16 -19.36 2.94
C ILE A 10 -16.41 -20.22 2.75
N ARG A 11 -17.46 -19.95 3.52
CA ARG A 11 -18.77 -20.58 3.34
C ARG A 11 -19.71 -19.57 2.70
N TYR A 12 -20.24 -19.94 1.54
CA TYR A 12 -21.31 -19.21 0.88
C TYR A 12 -22.64 -19.89 1.22
N HIS A 13 -23.58 -19.14 1.77
CA HIS A 13 -24.95 -19.63 1.98
C HIS A 13 -25.83 -19.17 0.81
N ASN A 14 -26.57 -20.09 0.21
CA ASN A 14 -27.28 -19.88 -1.06
C ASN A 14 -28.47 -18.89 -1.00
N GLU A 15 -28.87 -18.43 0.18
CA GLU A 15 -30.10 -17.63 0.34
C GLU A 15 -29.83 -16.19 0.84
N ASP A 16 -28.62 -15.89 1.27
CA ASP A 16 -28.19 -14.57 1.73
C ASP A 16 -26.69 -14.44 1.50
N VAL A 17 -26.19 -13.33 0.95
CA VAL A 17 -24.73 -13.06 0.97
C VAL A 17 -24.33 -12.74 2.39
N ILE A 18 -24.16 -13.78 3.19
CA ILE A 18 -23.27 -13.78 4.32
C ILE A 18 -21.96 -14.26 3.72
N ALA A 19 -21.14 -13.33 3.25
CA ALA A 19 -19.73 -13.65 3.07
C ALA A 19 -19.17 -13.80 4.48
N GLU A 20 -19.19 -15.01 5.05
CA GLU A 20 -18.46 -15.30 6.28
C GLU A 20 -17.02 -15.63 5.87
N VAL A 21 -16.18 -14.61 5.87
CA VAL A 21 -14.74 -14.81 5.63
C VAL A 21 -14.13 -15.22 6.97
N THR A 22 -14.19 -16.49 7.33
CA THR A 22 -13.51 -16.98 8.53
C THR A 22 -12.01 -17.10 8.25
N PHE A 23 -11.26 -16.09 8.67
CA PHE A 23 -9.80 -16.12 8.74
C PHE A 23 -9.40 -17.05 9.88
N ARG A 24 -8.84 -18.23 9.60
CA ARG A 24 -8.33 -19.09 10.68
C ARG A 24 -7.09 -18.43 11.30
N GLY A 25 -7.28 -17.69 12.38
CA GLY A 25 -6.21 -17.35 13.33
C GLY A 25 -5.55 -15.98 13.21
N GLU A 26 -5.91 -15.11 12.25
CA GLU A 26 -5.40 -13.71 12.23
C GLU A 26 -6.48 -12.62 12.18
N SER A 27 -6.25 -11.58 12.99
CA SER A 27 -7.12 -10.41 13.12
C SER A 27 -7.48 -9.83 11.74
N LEU A 28 -8.76 -9.47 11.54
CA LEU A 28 -9.21 -8.70 10.38
C LEU A 28 -8.34 -7.48 10.21
N ARG A 29 -7.50 -7.50 9.18
CA ARG A 29 -6.74 -6.32 8.80
C ARG A 29 -7.77 -5.27 8.38
N PRO A 30 -7.73 -4.06 8.96
CA PRO A 30 -8.64 -3.00 8.57
C PRO A 30 -8.51 -2.74 7.07
N ALA A 31 -9.61 -2.33 6.43
CA ALA A 31 -9.60 -1.91 5.03
C ALA A 31 -8.48 -0.88 4.83
N HIS A 32 -7.61 -1.11 3.84
CA HIS A 32 -6.54 -0.16 3.53
C HIS A 32 -7.18 1.19 3.16
N PRO A 33 -6.90 2.28 3.88
CA PRO A 33 -7.38 3.60 3.50
C PRO A 33 -6.74 4.03 2.17
N VAL A 34 -7.49 4.81 1.39
CA VAL A 34 -7.05 5.29 0.07
C VAL A 34 -5.86 6.25 0.25
N THR A 35 -4.81 6.10 -0.57
CA THR A 35 -3.55 6.86 -0.53
C THR A 35 -3.76 8.37 -0.37
N GLU A 36 -4.72 8.96 -1.09
CA GLU A 36 -5.02 10.40 -1.03
C GLU A 36 -5.64 10.83 0.31
N LYS A 37 -6.52 10.01 0.88
CA LYS A 37 -7.13 10.30 2.19
C LYS A 37 -6.07 10.35 3.29
N VAL A 38 -5.15 9.38 3.28
CA VAL A 38 -4.07 9.33 4.27
C VAL A 38 -3.12 10.51 4.13
N LEU A 39 -2.84 10.94 2.90
CA LEU A 39 -2.03 12.13 2.68
C LEU A 39 -2.75 13.39 3.17
N GLN A 40 -4.06 13.50 2.95
CA GLN A 40 -4.86 14.61 3.47
C GLN A 40 -4.87 14.62 5.01
N ASP A 41 -5.01 13.45 5.64
CA ASP A 41 -4.94 13.29 7.10
C ASP A 41 -3.57 13.73 7.64
N GLN A 42 -2.49 13.44 6.90
CA GLN A 42 -1.14 13.92 7.20
C GLN A 42 -1.07 15.46 7.17
N GLN A 43 -1.58 16.08 6.11
CA GLN A 43 -1.56 17.54 5.96
C GLN A 43 -2.39 18.22 7.05
N ASN A 44 -3.49 17.60 7.45
CA ASN A 44 -4.31 18.04 8.58
C ASN A 44 -3.56 17.93 9.90
N LEU A 45 -2.79 16.85 10.11
CA LEU A 45 -1.90 16.70 11.27
C LEU A 45 -0.85 17.82 11.29
N GLU A 46 -0.14 18.06 10.20
CA GLU A 46 0.87 19.13 10.11
C GLU A 46 0.26 20.50 10.43
N SER A 47 -0.93 20.79 9.89
CA SER A 47 -1.66 22.04 10.13
C SER A 47 -2.13 22.17 11.58
N THR A 48 -2.46 21.06 12.23
CA THR A 48 -2.87 21.03 13.63
C THR A 48 -1.68 21.28 14.55
N LEU A 49 -0.54 20.61 14.30
CA LEU A 49 0.71 20.83 15.04
C LEU A 49 1.24 22.26 14.89
N ALA A 50 1.05 22.88 13.72
CA ALA A 50 1.37 24.30 13.51
C ALA A 50 0.52 25.22 14.38
N ARG A 51 -0.80 24.99 14.44
CA ARG A 51 -1.75 25.78 15.23
C ARG A 51 -1.53 25.63 16.74
N GLU A 52 -1.11 24.46 17.18
CA GLU A 52 -0.77 24.18 18.59
C GLU A 52 0.53 24.88 19.04
N GLY A 53 1.21 25.64 18.17
CA GLY A 53 2.45 26.36 18.51
C GLY A 53 3.65 25.45 18.72
N LEU A 54 3.52 24.17 18.34
CA LEU A 54 4.54 23.14 18.51
C LEU A 54 5.54 23.11 17.34
N LYS A 55 5.35 23.96 16.33
CA LYS A 55 6.36 24.23 15.32
C LYS A 55 7.38 25.23 15.87
N SER A 56 8.60 24.76 16.03
CA SER A 56 9.77 25.63 16.24
C SER A 56 10.00 26.49 14.99
N ASP A 57 10.50 27.72 15.15
CA ASP A 57 11.07 28.58 14.07
C ASP A 57 12.28 27.93 13.33
N ALA A 58 12.47 26.64 13.51
CA ALA A 58 13.42 25.76 12.82
C ALA A 58 13.42 25.93 11.30
N ARG A 59 12.27 26.24 10.67
CA ARG A 59 12.18 26.51 9.22
C ARG A 59 13.07 27.69 8.78
N ASN A 60 13.23 28.72 9.63
CA ASN A 60 14.02 29.92 9.32
C ASN A 60 15.50 29.82 9.77
N LYS A 61 15.88 28.82 10.57
CA LYS A 61 17.24 28.69 11.16
C LYS A 61 18.08 27.54 10.57
N GLY A 62 17.78 27.09 9.35
CA GLY A 62 18.59 26.06 8.67
C GLY A 62 18.57 24.68 9.34
N LYS A 63 17.46 24.33 10.01
CA LYS A 63 17.31 23.07 10.77
C LYS A 63 16.70 21.92 9.94
N GLY A 64 16.85 21.92 8.61
CA GLY A 64 16.54 20.76 7.76
C GLY A 64 17.47 19.55 7.95
N LYS A 65 18.38 19.59 8.94
CA LYS A 65 19.46 18.62 9.15
C LYS A 65 18.98 17.18 9.29
N ASN A 66 17.82 16.94 9.90
CA ASN A 66 17.31 15.57 10.06
C ASN A 66 16.72 15.03 8.75
N THR A 67 15.87 15.79 8.08
CA THR A 67 15.34 15.45 6.75
C THR A 67 16.45 15.19 5.74
N VAL A 68 17.46 16.07 5.71
CA VAL A 68 18.66 15.91 4.89
C VAL A 68 19.43 14.65 5.28
N SER A 69 19.64 14.39 6.57
CA SER A 69 20.33 13.17 7.03
C SER A 69 19.56 11.89 6.69
N VAL A 70 18.23 11.91 6.76
CA VAL A 70 17.37 10.78 6.38
C VAL A 70 17.42 10.57 4.87
N ALA A 71 17.32 11.64 4.08
CA ALA A 71 17.48 11.60 2.63
C ALA A 71 18.86 11.04 2.22
N GLU A 72 19.94 11.52 2.84
CA GLU A 72 21.30 10.99 2.65
C GLU A 72 21.40 9.51 3.05
N ALA A 73 20.78 9.11 4.16
CA ALA A 73 20.76 7.70 4.59
C ALA A 73 20.02 6.81 3.59
N LEU A 74 18.90 7.30 3.04
CA LEU A 74 18.09 6.60 2.03
C LEU A 74 18.79 6.53 0.67
N ASP A 75 19.46 7.60 0.25
CA ASP A 75 20.29 7.63 -0.97
C ASP A 75 21.45 6.62 -0.86
N ASN A 76 22.17 6.64 0.26
CA ASN A 76 23.26 5.70 0.52
C ASN A 76 22.77 4.25 0.68
N ALA A 77 21.57 4.06 1.23
CA ALA A 77 20.95 2.76 1.42
C ALA A 77 20.65 2.03 0.10
N CYS A 78 20.32 2.77 -0.96
CA CYS A 78 19.85 2.22 -2.24
C CYS A 78 20.94 2.07 -3.32
N PHE A 79 22.23 2.09 -2.91
CA PHE A 79 23.43 1.87 -3.73
C PHE A 79 23.28 0.68 -4.71
N PRO A 80 23.76 0.76 -5.98
CA PRO A 80 24.86 1.61 -6.46
C PRO A 80 24.49 2.92 -7.18
N ARG A 81 23.21 3.30 -7.24
CA ARG A 81 22.78 4.53 -7.93
C ARG A 81 22.09 5.48 -6.95
N THR A 82 22.41 6.76 -7.06
CA THR A 82 21.73 7.84 -6.35
C THR A 82 20.25 7.84 -6.73
N LEU A 83 19.36 7.91 -5.74
CA LEU A 83 17.93 8.04 -6.01
C LEU A 83 17.66 9.44 -6.53
N LYS A 84 16.85 9.53 -7.59
CA LYS A 84 16.52 10.82 -8.20
C LYS A 84 15.06 10.87 -8.56
N TYR A 85 14.44 12.02 -8.32
CA TYR A 85 13.14 12.36 -8.88
C TYR A 85 13.35 13.50 -9.88
N ASP A 86 12.99 13.25 -11.13
CA ASP A 86 13.41 14.05 -12.28
C ASP A 86 14.95 14.20 -12.31
N GLU A 87 15.48 15.37 -11.95
CA GLU A 87 16.92 15.65 -11.89
C GLU A 87 17.43 15.91 -10.47
N HIS A 88 16.57 15.83 -9.45
CA HIS A 88 16.90 16.16 -8.08
C HIS A 88 17.17 14.88 -7.26
N THR A 89 18.28 14.86 -6.53
CA THR A 89 18.51 13.82 -5.52
C THR A 89 17.56 14.03 -4.33
N LEU A 90 17.33 13.00 -3.52
CA LEU A 90 16.55 13.16 -2.30
C LEU A 90 17.18 14.22 -1.37
N GLN A 91 18.52 14.27 -1.34
CA GLN A 91 19.26 15.31 -0.63
C GLN A 91 18.98 16.71 -1.19
N ASP A 92 18.96 16.89 -2.52
CA ASP A 92 18.66 18.19 -3.16
C ASP A 92 17.22 18.65 -2.87
N ILE A 93 16.27 17.70 -2.90
CA ILE A 93 14.88 17.96 -2.50
C ILE A 93 14.84 18.33 -1.01
N ALA A 94 15.62 17.68 -0.15
CA ALA A 94 15.69 18.01 1.27
C ALA A 94 16.46 19.32 1.58
N LEU A 95 17.40 19.75 0.73
CA LEU A 95 18.19 20.97 0.94
C LEU A 95 17.49 22.24 0.44
N ASN A 96 16.72 22.14 -0.63
CA ASN A 96 15.96 23.27 -1.17
C ASN A 96 14.69 23.60 -0.36
N ILE A 97 14.50 22.96 0.80
CA ILE A 97 13.38 23.19 1.75
C ILE A 97 13.35 24.66 2.21
N HIS A 98 14.48 25.35 2.15
CA HIS A 98 14.67 26.68 2.70
C HIS A 98 14.44 27.83 1.70
N LYS A 99 14.26 27.57 0.40
CA LYS A 99 14.22 28.63 -0.62
C LYS A 99 12.84 28.88 -1.23
N ASP A 100 12.00 27.86 -1.30
CA ASP A 100 10.61 27.96 -1.74
C ASP A 100 9.80 26.92 -0.97
N SER A 101 8.50 27.13 -0.80
CA SER A 101 7.54 26.18 -0.20
C SER A 101 7.36 24.87 -1.00
N ALA A 102 8.34 24.49 -1.82
CA ALA A 102 8.26 23.55 -2.95
C ALA A 102 8.72 22.12 -2.63
N THR A 103 9.29 21.85 -1.45
CA THR A 103 9.86 20.53 -1.11
C THR A 103 8.87 19.51 -0.61
N ARG A 104 7.87 19.96 0.16
CA ARG A 104 6.71 19.17 0.52
C ARG A 104 5.96 18.70 -0.75
N PRO A 105 5.64 19.57 -1.73
CA PRO A 105 5.08 19.16 -3.01
C PRO A 105 5.85 18.06 -3.74
N LEU A 106 7.20 18.08 -3.74
CA LEU A 106 8.00 17.06 -4.44
C LEU A 106 7.95 15.70 -3.73
N PHE A 107 8.09 15.63 -2.41
CA PHE A 107 7.91 14.36 -1.69
C PHE A 107 6.46 13.86 -1.75
N GLU A 108 5.47 14.76 -1.73
CA GLU A 108 4.07 14.39 -1.95
C GLU A 108 3.84 13.91 -3.38
N ALA A 109 4.51 14.48 -4.38
CA ALA A 109 4.46 14.02 -5.76
C ALA A 109 5.08 12.62 -5.90
N ILE A 110 6.20 12.36 -5.22
CA ILE A 110 6.81 11.01 -5.14
C ILE A 110 5.85 10.02 -4.45
N TYR A 111 5.20 10.43 -3.35
CA TYR A 111 4.23 9.58 -2.64
C TYR A 111 2.97 9.29 -3.47
N ARG A 112 2.46 10.31 -4.17
CA ARG A 112 1.31 10.21 -5.09
C ARG A 112 1.67 9.55 -6.43
N ALA A 113 2.96 9.38 -6.73
CA ALA A 113 3.37 8.84 -8.01
C ALA A 113 2.78 7.45 -8.19
N ASN A 114 2.00 7.28 -9.26
CA ASN A 114 1.46 5.99 -9.67
C ASN A 114 2.52 5.12 -10.38
N SER A 115 3.79 5.27 -10.00
CA SER A 115 4.93 4.51 -10.54
C SER A 115 6.14 4.63 -9.61
N GLU A 116 7.10 3.72 -9.76
CA GLU A 116 8.42 3.90 -9.16
C GLU A 116 9.16 5.02 -9.89
N CYS A 117 9.44 6.10 -9.18
CA CYS A 117 10.00 7.31 -9.75
C CYS A 117 11.40 7.64 -9.24
N LEU A 118 11.86 6.98 -8.17
CA LEU A 118 13.19 7.23 -7.60
C LEU A 118 14.31 6.37 -8.20
N SER A 119 13.97 5.16 -8.66
CA SER A 119 14.94 4.27 -9.30
C SER A 119 14.24 3.23 -10.18
N PRO A 120 14.70 3.02 -11.43
CA PRO A 120 14.18 1.98 -12.30
C PRO A 120 14.29 0.56 -11.72
N GLN A 121 15.23 0.32 -10.80
CA GLN A 121 15.43 -0.99 -10.18
C GLN A 121 14.23 -1.44 -9.33
N PHE A 122 13.42 -0.49 -8.85
CA PHE A 122 12.24 -0.79 -8.05
C PHE A 122 11.03 -1.21 -8.89
N ASN A 123 11.06 -1.02 -10.22
CA ASN A 123 9.96 -1.40 -11.13
C ASN A 123 9.59 -2.89 -11.06
N HIS A 124 10.48 -3.74 -10.54
CA HIS A 124 10.30 -5.19 -10.46
C HIS A 124 9.88 -5.67 -9.08
N THR A 125 9.60 -4.74 -8.17
CA THR A 125 9.14 -5.06 -6.81
C THR A 125 7.75 -5.68 -6.91
N SER A 126 7.60 -6.93 -6.44
CA SER A 126 6.28 -7.55 -6.33
C SER A 126 5.50 -7.01 -5.14
N THR A 127 4.17 -7.18 -5.15
CA THR A 127 3.33 -6.77 -4.02
C THR A 127 3.75 -7.46 -2.72
N LEU A 128 4.16 -8.73 -2.79
CA LEU A 128 4.72 -9.43 -1.63
C LEU A 128 5.97 -8.74 -1.08
N GLN A 129 6.92 -8.37 -1.93
CA GLN A 129 8.16 -7.70 -1.52
C GLN A 129 7.89 -6.32 -0.92
N LEU A 130 7.00 -5.54 -1.53
CA LEU A 130 6.59 -4.25 -0.97
C LEU A 130 5.90 -4.42 0.39
N ASN A 131 5.03 -5.43 0.54
CA ASN A 131 4.34 -5.69 1.79
C ASN A 131 5.28 -6.19 2.90
N LEU A 132 6.28 -7.00 2.57
CA LEU A 132 7.33 -7.40 3.51
C LEU A 132 8.12 -6.19 4.01
N LEU A 133 8.54 -5.30 3.10
CA LEU A 133 9.19 -4.03 3.48
C LEU A 133 8.31 -3.22 4.42
N LYS A 134 7.04 -2.99 4.06
CA LYS A 134 6.10 -2.24 4.89
C LYS A 134 5.96 -2.88 6.27
N GLN A 135 5.84 -4.20 6.35
CA GLN A 135 5.69 -4.90 7.61
C GLN A 135 6.91 -4.74 8.52
N GLU A 136 8.13 -4.95 8.02
CA GLU A 136 9.35 -4.76 8.82
C GLU A 136 9.47 -3.32 9.35
N LEU A 137 9.08 -2.33 8.54
CA LEU A 137 9.04 -0.93 8.98
C LEU A 137 7.99 -0.67 10.07
N LEU A 138 6.79 -1.23 9.92
CA LEU A 138 5.73 -1.12 10.91
C LEU A 138 6.12 -1.80 12.23
N GLU A 139 6.72 -2.98 12.18
CA GLU A 139 7.22 -3.70 13.35
C GLU A 139 8.32 -2.92 14.06
N ALA A 140 9.21 -2.25 13.33
CA ALA A 140 10.23 -1.38 13.90
C ALA A 140 9.62 -0.17 14.62
N ILE A 141 8.58 0.46 14.05
CA ILE A 141 7.85 1.57 14.69
C ILE A 141 7.14 1.08 15.96
N GLU A 142 6.44 -0.06 15.90
CA GLU A 142 5.74 -0.63 17.05
C GLU A 142 6.71 -1.04 18.16
N GLN A 143 7.86 -1.62 17.81
CA GLN A 143 8.91 -1.95 18.78
C GLN A 143 9.44 -0.69 19.46
N PHE A 144 9.70 0.39 18.70
CA PHE A 144 10.11 1.67 19.26
C PHE A 144 9.05 2.24 20.21
N GLU A 145 7.78 2.21 19.83
CA GLU A 145 6.68 2.66 20.69
C GLU A 145 6.65 1.88 22.02
N ARG A 146 6.73 0.55 21.96
CA ARG A 146 6.74 -0.31 23.15
C ARG A 146 7.93 0.00 24.06
N ASP A 147 9.13 0.12 23.49
CA ASP A 147 10.37 0.23 24.26
C ASP A 147 10.63 1.64 24.79
N GLN A 148 10.17 2.67 24.07
CA GLN A 148 10.52 4.08 24.33
C GLN A 148 9.33 4.97 24.63
N LEU A 149 8.15 4.76 24.03
CA LEU A 149 6.97 5.62 24.28
C LEU A 149 6.05 5.08 25.38
N TYR A 150 5.91 3.77 25.54
CA TYR A 150 5.03 3.18 26.55
C TYR A 150 5.77 2.63 27.77
N ASN A 151 7.10 2.69 27.76
CA ASN A 151 7.93 2.30 28.88
C ASN A 151 8.29 3.51 29.74
N ASP A 152 7.69 3.60 30.93
CA ASP A 152 7.91 4.66 31.91
C ASP A 152 9.38 4.81 32.35
N LYS A 153 10.19 3.75 32.17
CA LYS A 153 11.62 3.76 32.50
C LYS A 153 12.51 4.21 31.33
N SER A 154 11.94 4.53 30.17
CA SER A 154 12.70 4.91 28.98
C SER A 154 13.37 6.27 29.16
N LYS A 155 14.48 6.48 28.45
CA LYS A 155 15.15 7.79 28.41
C LYS A 155 14.26 8.85 27.74
N LEU A 156 13.37 8.42 26.86
CA LEU A 156 12.47 9.28 26.11
C LEU A 156 11.37 9.87 27.02
N GLN A 157 10.70 9.02 27.80
CA GLN A 157 9.71 9.44 28.81
C GLN A 157 10.30 10.41 29.84
N ASN A 158 11.56 10.19 30.25
CA ASN A 158 12.24 11.05 31.22
C ASN A 158 12.68 12.41 30.67
N LYS A 159 12.77 12.56 29.33
CA LYS A 159 13.37 13.74 28.68
C LYS A 159 12.34 14.68 28.05
N PHE A 160 11.19 14.16 27.65
CA PHE A 160 10.13 14.92 26.97
C PHE A 160 8.90 15.05 27.86
N ASN A 161 8.18 16.17 27.72
CA ASN A 161 6.92 16.35 28.44
C ASN A 161 5.76 15.58 27.78
N SER A 162 4.63 15.48 28.49
CA SER A 162 3.45 14.75 28.00
C SER A 162 2.95 15.23 26.63
N THR A 163 2.97 16.54 26.37
CA THR A 163 2.58 17.11 25.08
C THR A 163 3.49 16.66 23.94
N GLN A 164 4.80 16.67 24.15
CA GLN A 164 5.81 16.24 23.17
C GLN A 164 5.70 14.73 22.87
N LEU A 165 5.44 13.93 23.90
CA LEU A 165 5.22 12.49 23.74
C LEU A 165 3.95 12.19 22.95
N GLU A 166 2.88 12.94 23.20
CA GLU A 166 1.62 12.79 22.47
C GLU A 166 1.76 13.19 21.00
N VAL A 167 2.49 14.26 20.72
CA VAL A 167 2.86 14.64 19.34
C VAL A 167 3.63 13.54 18.65
N CYS A 168 4.62 12.95 19.34
CA CYS A 168 5.40 11.84 18.80
C CYS A 168 4.49 10.66 18.44
N LYS A 169 3.53 10.29 19.31
CA LYS A 169 2.57 9.21 19.02
C LYS A 169 1.71 9.52 17.79
N ARG A 170 1.17 10.73 17.69
CA ARG A 170 0.36 11.16 16.54
C ARG A 170 1.16 11.08 15.23
N VAL A 171 2.42 11.50 15.25
CA VAL A 171 3.32 11.43 14.09
C VAL A 171 3.65 9.98 13.71
N LEU A 172 3.95 9.11 14.69
CA LEU A 172 4.19 7.69 14.42
C LEU A 172 2.94 6.98 13.89
N GLU A 173 1.75 7.29 14.42
CA GLU A 173 0.48 6.74 13.92
C GLU A 173 0.23 7.15 12.47
N GLN A 174 0.50 8.40 12.13
CA GLN A 174 0.38 8.89 10.76
C GLN A 174 1.42 8.23 9.85
N THR A 175 2.64 8.05 10.33
CA THR A 175 3.72 7.33 9.62
C THR A 175 3.26 5.91 9.28
N ARG A 176 2.68 5.17 10.23
CA ARG A 176 2.14 3.83 9.98
C ARG A 176 1.07 3.84 8.90
N SER A 177 0.16 4.81 8.95
CA SER A 177 -0.92 4.93 7.99
C SER A 177 -0.39 5.18 6.57
N LEU A 178 0.59 6.07 6.41
CA LEU A 178 1.25 6.34 5.12
C LEU A 178 2.01 5.11 4.61
N ILE A 179 2.81 4.44 5.44
CA ILE A 179 3.55 3.22 5.05
C ILE A 179 2.60 2.14 4.57
N ARG A 180 1.47 1.91 5.28
CA ARG A 180 0.46 0.94 4.88
C ARG A 180 -0.09 1.23 3.47
N CYS A 181 -0.25 2.49 3.11
CA CYS A 181 -0.91 2.93 1.88
C CYS A 181 0.04 3.35 0.75
N ALA A 182 1.35 3.30 0.98
CA ALA A 182 2.34 3.58 -0.05
C ALA A 182 2.24 2.55 -1.19
N ASN A 183 2.10 3.01 -2.44
CA ASN A 183 1.93 2.10 -3.59
C ASN A 183 3.25 1.59 -4.18
N SER A 184 4.37 2.12 -3.73
CA SER A 184 5.70 1.90 -4.28
C SER A 184 6.77 2.01 -3.19
N ILE A 185 7.97 1.49 -3.44
CA ILE A 185 9.14 1.73 -2.60
C ILE A 185 9.46 3.22 -2.58
N SER A 186 9.35 3.88 -3.74
CA SER A 186 9.51 5.34 -3.84
C SER A 186 8.56 6.08 -2.88
N GLY A 187 7.30 5.66 -2.78
CA GLY A 187 6.33 6.22 -1.83
C GLY A 187 6.66 5.94 -0.37
N VAL A 188 7.22 4.76 -0.05
CA VAL A 188 7.73 4.46 1.30
C VAL A 188 8.89 5.38 1.66
N ILE A 189 9.85 5.57 0.75
CA ILE A 189 10.99 6.48 0.92
C ILE A 189 10.51 7.91 1.14
N ALA A 190 9.57 8.39 0.32
CA ALA A 190 8.97 9.71 0.50
C ALA A 190 8.25 9.87 1.85
N THR A 191 7.53 8.85 2.30
CA THR A 191 6.87 8.83 3.62
C THR A 191 7.88 9.04 4.75
N LEU A 192 8.99 8.30 4.71
CA LEU A 192 10.04 8.41 5.73
C LEU A 192 10.67 9.81 5.76
N ALA A 193 10.92 10.41 4.59
CA ALA A 193 11.45 11.76 4.50
C ALA A 193 10.45 12.82 5.00
N ILE A 194 9.17 12.70 4.60
CA ILE A 194 8.06 13.57 5.03
C ILE A 194 7.91 13.58 6.56
N GLU A 195 7.89 12.41 7.18
CA GLU A 195 7.64 12.29 8.62
C GLU A 195 8.89 12.62 9.45
N ALA A 196 10.08 12.35 8.92
CA ALA A 196 11.33 12.84 9.53
C ALA A 196 11.38 14.39 9.59
N ASP A 197 10.90 15.06 8.54
CA ASP A 197 10.79 16.51 8.51
C ASP A 197 9.76 17.02 9.53
N LEU A 198 8.59 16.39 9.59
CA LEU A 198 7.56 16.75 10.58
C LEU A 198 8.07 16.58 12.02
N LEU A 199 8.79 15.49 12.31
CA LEU A 199 9.45 15.30 13.62
C LEU A 199 10.53 16.35 13.90
N ALA A 200 11.28 16.79 12.88
CA ALA A 200 12.27 17.85 13.05
C ALA A 200 11.60 19.20 13.39
N GLN A 201 10.49 19.51 12.72
CA GLN A 201 9.73 20.75 12.94
C GLN A 201 9.12 20.83 14.34
N THR A 202 8.74 19.69 14.93
CA THR A 202 8.16 19.62 16.30
C THR A 202 9.19 19.79 17.42
N GLY A 203 10.48 19.94 17.09
CA GLY A 203 11.55 20.11 18.08
C GLY A 203 11.91 18.82 18.85
N LEU A 204 11.24 17.70 18.56
CA LEU A 204 11.54 16.38 19.12
C LEU A 204 12.93 15.87 18.71
N ALA A 205 13.46 16.39 17.61
CA ALA A 205 14.76 15.99 17.07
C ALA A 205 15.96 16.79 17.62
N ASP A 206 15.75 17.97 18.21
CA ASP A 206 16.82 18.85 18.71
C ASP A 206 17.50 18.33 19.99
N SER A 207 16.95 17.30 20.64
CA SER A 207 17.48 16.75 21.89
C SER A 207 18.74 15.88 21.71
N VAL A 208 19.06 15.48 20.48
CA VAL A 208 20.20 14.59 20.16
C VAL A 208 21.52 15.36 20.04
N HIS A 209 21.50 16.63 19.63
CA HIS A 209 22.72 17.42 19.39
C HIS A 209 23.39 18.02 20.64
N LYS A 210 22.76 17.94 21.82
CA LYS A 210 23.38 18.41 23.07
C LYS A 210 24.28 17.36 23.73
N ASP A 211 24.21 16.10 23.31
CA ASP A 211 25.10 15.05 23.75
C ASP A 211 26.26 14.91 22.76
N LYS A 212 27.39 15.56 23.04
CA LYS A 212 28.63 15.48 22.23
C LYS A 212 29.33 14.10 22.30
N SER A 213 28.67 13.08 22.88
CA SER A 213 29.28 11.83 23.32
C SER A 213 28.96 10.60 22.45
N PHE A 214 28.13 10.73 21.41
CA PHE A 214 27.78 9.58 20.57
C PHE A 214 28.41 9.66 19.17
N PRO A 215 29.54 8.97 18.92
CA PRO A 215 30.06 8.79 17.58
C PRO A 215 29.10 7.88 16.78
N PHE A 216 28.69 8.41 15.63
CA PHE A 216 27.62 7.98 14.73
C PHE A 216 27.82 6.63 13.99
N HIS A 217 28.75 5.79 14.45
CA HIS A 217 29.04 4.50 13.82
C HIS A 217 29.17 3.40 14.89
N SER A 218 28.05 3.02 15.49
CA SER A 218 27.99 1.78 16.25
C SER A 218 27.06 0.81 15.55
N ARG A 219 27.64 -0.05 14.69
CA ARG A 219 27.02 -1.31 14.22
C ARG A 219 26.62 -2.26 15.38
N LYS A 220 26.68 -1.83 16.64
CA LYS A 220 26.51 -2.65 17.85
C LYS A 220 25.62 -2.02 18.93
N SER A 221 25.05 -0.83 18.72
CA SER A 221 24.06 -0.26 19.64
C SER A 221 22.67 -0.59 19.12
N SER A 222 22.10 -1.71 19.58
CA SER A 222 20.72 -2.11 19.26
C SER A 222 19.64 -1.21 19.88
N LYS A 223 20.00 -0.14 20.58
CA LYS A 223 19.06 0.76 21.26
C LYS A 223 18.89 2.08 20.50
N ILE A 224 17.71 2.22 19.90
CA ILE A 224 17.19 3.48 19.37
C ILE A 224 16.45 4.18 20.52
N ASP A 225 17.10 5.16 21.14
CA ASP A 225 16.58 5.86 22.32
C ASP A 225 15.69 7.08 21.97
N TYR A 226 15.69 7.53 20.70
CA TYR A 226 15.02 8.75 20.26
C TYR A 226 14.34 8.62 18.90
N PRO A 227 13.24 9.37 18.61
CA PRO A 227 12.51 9.26 17.35
C PRO A 227 13.36 9.68 16.15
N ALA A 228 14.24 10.68 16.31
CA ALA A 228 15.15 11.08 15.25
C ALA A 228 16.10 9.96 14.80
N ASN A 229 16.52 9.08 15.72
CA ASN A 229 17.39 7.94 15.41
C ASN A 229 16.61 6.83 14.69
N LEU A 230 15.33 6.63 15.03
CA LEU A 230 14.45 5.69 14.32
C LEU A 230 14.39 6.05 12.82
N PHE A 231 14.12 7.32 12.52
CA PHE A 231 13.98 7.80 11.14
C PHE A 231 15.31 7.96 10.40
N ARG A 232 16.42 8.24 11.11
CA ARG A 232 17.73 8.43 10.48
C ARG A 232 18.53 7.14 10.27
N GLU A 233 18.33 6.13 11.12
CA GLU A 233 19.17 4.94 11.14
C GLU A 233 18.36 3.67 10.85
N GLN A 234 17.42 3.33 11.73
CA GLN A 234 16.75 2.02 11.70
C GLN A 234 15.84 1.86 10.47
N LEU A 235 14.95 2.82 10.21
CA LEU A 235 14.03 2.71 9.07
C LEU A 235 14.77 2.75 7.71
N PRO A 236 15.75 3.66 7.48
CA PRO A 236 16.55 3.61 6.26
C PRO A 236 17.35 2.32 6.09
N GLN A 237 17.84 1.70 7.18
CA GLN A 237 18.55 0.43 7.12
C GLN A 237 17.64 -0.70 6.62
N ILE A 238 16.40 -0.78 7.12
CA ILE A 238 15.41 -1.77 6.65
C ILE A 238 15.14 -1.62 5.15
N VAL A 239 14.97 -0.38 4.68
CA VAL A 239 14.83 -0.07 3.24
C VAL A 239 16.06 -0.53 2.46
N SER A 240 17.28 -0.29 2.98
CA SER A 240 18.53 -0.73 2.36
C SER A 240 18.59 -2.24 2.16
N GLU A 241 18.26 -3.00 3.20
CA GLU A 241 18.31 -4.46 3.18
C GLU A 241 17.32 -5.02 2.15
N HIS A 242 16.14 -4.41 2.02
CA HIS A 242 15.16 -4.75 1.00
C HIS A 242 15.59 -4.36 -0.42
N ALA A 243 16.09 -3.15 -0.62
CA ALA A 243 16.57 -2.68 -1.92
C ALA A 243 17.72 -3.57 -2.46
N ARG A 244 18.60 -4.05 -1.58
CA ARG A 244 19.66 -5.03 -1.93
C ARG A 244 19.11 -6.40 -2.31
N LYS A 245 18.03 -6.87 -1.70
CA LYS A 245 17.38 -8.13 -2.10
C LYS A 245 16.76 -8.00 -3.49
N ILE A 246 16.11 -6.87 -3.78
CA ILE A 246 15.44 -6.61 -5.06
C ILE A 246 16.44 -6.50 -6.22
N SER A 247 17.52 -5.73 -6.04
CA SER A 247 18.58 -5.57 -7.06
C SER A 247 19.27 -6.88 -7.46
N ASN A 248 19.30 -7.87 -6.57
CA ASN A 248 19.86 -9.19 -6.85
C ASN A 248 18.87 -10.19 -7.46
N THR A 249 17.63 -9.77 -7.77
CA THR A 249 16.61 -10.66 -8.33
C THR A 249 16.61 -10.54 -9.86
N PRO A 250 17.09 -11.54 -10.63
CA PRO A 250 17.34 -11.42 -12.08
C PRO A 250 16.07 -11.52 -12.94
N ARG A 251 14.91 -11.04 -12.47
CA ARG A 251 13.61 -11.32 -13.09
C ARG A 251 12.80 -10.07 -13.36
N LEU A 252 13.29 -9.24 -14.28
CA LEU A 252 12.62 -7.99 -14.65
C LEU A 252 11.16 -8.16 -15.12
N ASN A 253 10.77 -9.33 -15.65
CA ASN A 253 9.46 -9.51 -16.28
C ASN A 253 8.54 -10.56 -15.65
N THR A 254 8.91 -11.21 -14.54
CA THR A 254 8.12 -12.37 -14.09
C THR A 254 6.93 -12.04 -13.20
N VAL A 255 6.93 -10.94 -12.45
CA VAL A 255 5.91 -10.76 -11.38
C VAL A 255 5.02 -9.53 -11.56
N GLY A 256 5.30 -8.65 -12.53
CA GLY A 256 4.64 -7.34 -12.63
C GLY A 256 4.98 -6.43 -11.43
N SER A 257 4.80 -5.11 -11.55
CA SER A 257 5.10 -4.21 -10.45
C SER A 257 3.96 -4.15 -9.42
N ALA A 258 4.31 -3.98 -8.14
CA ALA A 258 3.35 -3.84 -7.04
C ALA A 258 2.39 -2.67 -7.24
N PHE A 259 2.88 -1.56 -7.80
CA PHE A 259 2.08 -0.36 -8.01
C PHE A 259 1.05 -0.55 -9.12
N GLN A 260 1.42 -1.21 -10.24
CA GLN A 260 0.47 -1.54 -11.31
C GLN A 260 -0.65 -2.43 -10.77
N LEU A 261 -0.34 -3.32 -9.83
CA LEU A 261 -1.32 -4.20 -9.23
C LEU A 261 -2.26 -3.41 -8.31
N GLY A 262 -1.69 -2.47 -7.54
CA GLY A 262 -2.46 -1.49 -6.77
C GLY A 262 -3.39 -0.66 -7.65
N GLN A 263 -2.91 -0.14 -8.78
CA GLN A 263 -3.71 0.63 -9.72
C GLN A 263 -4.91 -0.18 -10.25
N ALA A 264 -4.66 -1.41 -10.73
CA ALA A 264 -5.69 -2.31 -11.20
C ALA A 264 -6.73 -2.62 -10.10
N ARG A 265 -6.25 -2.86 -8.89
CA ARG A 265 -7.09 -3.10 -7.71
C ARG A 265 -7.98 -1.90 -7.39
N GLU A 266 -7.43 -0.70 -7.26
CA GLU A 266 -8.21 0.51 -6.93
C GLU A 266 -9.25 0.83 -8.01
N ALA A 267 -8.87 0.73 -9.29
CA ALA A 267 -9.78 0.95 -10.41
C ALA A 267 -10.99 -0.01 -10.36
N LEU A 268 -10.75 -1.30 -10.09
CA LEU A 268 -11.81 -2.30 -9.97
C LEU A 268 -12.66 -2.08 -8.71
N ILE A 269 -12.04 -1.79 -7.56
CA ILE A 269 -12.75 -1.49 -6.30
C ILE A 269 -13.75 -0.35 -6.52
N ALA A 270 -13.31 0.78 -7.09
CA ALA A 270 -14.16 1.95 -7.30
C ALA A 270 -15.37 1.63 -8.20
N ARG A 271 -15.16 0.82 -9.25
CA ARG A 271 -16.23 0.40 -10.17
C ARG A 271 -17.22 -0.56 -9.51
N LEU A 272 -16.72 -1.54 -8.73
CA LEU A 272 -17.56 -2.48 -8.00
C LEU A 272 -18.37 -1.79 -6.90
N GLU A 273 -17.78 -0.83 -6.18
CA GLU A 273 -18.48 0.00 -5.20
C GLU A 273 -19.57 0.84 -5.84
N THR A 274 -19.30 1.45 -7.00
CA THR A 274 -20.30 2.20 -7.77
C THR A 274 -21.45 1.29 -8.22
N TYR A 275 -21.12 0.13 -8.80
CA TYR A 275 -22.10 -0.87 -9.21
C TYR A 275 -22.98 -1.31 -8.03
N LEU A 276 -22.35 -1.70 -6.91
CA LEU A 276 -23.06 -2.12 -5.70
C LEU A 276 -23.89 -0.98 -5.12
N GLY A 277 -23.40 0.26 -5.07
CA GLY A 277 -24.15 1.43 -4.57
C GLY A 277 -25.42 1.72 -5.37
N HIS A 278 -25.44 1.37 -6.67
CA HIS A 278 -26.65 1.48 -7.49
C HIS A 278 -27.62 0.32 -7.30
N ARG A 279 -27.12 -0.89 -7.00
CA ARG A 279 -27.89 -2.14 -7.10
C ARG A 279 -28.21 -2.79 -5.76
N ALA A 280 -27.47 -2.47 -4.72
CA ALA A 280 -27.54 -3.10 -3.40
C ALA A 280 -27.33 -2.09 -2.27
N ARG A 281 -27.97 -2.35 -1.13
CA ARG A 281 -27.69 -1.68 0.14
C ARG A 281 -26.82 -2.59 1.01
N LEU A 282 -25.82 -2.02 1.66
CA LEU A 282 -25.09 -2.72 2.71
C LEU A 282 -25.98 -2.75 3.96
N VAL A 283 -26.47 -3.93 4.34
CA VAL A 283 -27.40 -4.13 5.46
C VAL A 283 -26.65 -4.34 6.78
N SER A 284 -25.50 -4.99 6.73
CA SER A 284 -24.64 -5.18 7.89
C SER A 284 -23.19 -5.31 7.48
N GLU A 285 -22.32 -4.74 8.30
CA GLU A 285 -20.88 -4.95 8.30
C GLU A 285 -20.48 -5.31 9.73
N THR A 286 -20.17 -6.58 9.96
CA THR A 286 -19.59 -7.03 11.22
C THR A 286 -18.13 -7.36 10.96
N THR A 287 -17.23 -6.68 11.65
CA THR A 287 -15.79 -6.89 11.58
C THR A 287 -15.38 -7.54 12.91
N GLY A 288 -15.39 -8.88 12.95
CA GLY A 288 -14.90 -9.65 14.10
C GLY A 288 -13.37 -9.63 14.22
N MET A 289 -12.79 -10.37 15.16
CA MET A 289 -11.35 -10.62 15.06
C MET A 289 -11.03 -11.41 13.78
N TYR A 290 -11.91 -12.28 13.31
CA TYR A 290 -11.55 -13.23 12.25
C TYR A 290 -12.58 -13.33 11.13
N THR A 291 -13.57 -12.42 11.09
CA THR A 291 -14.72 -12.52 10.19
C THR A 291 -15.21 -11.15 9.74
N VAL A 292 -15.05 -10.81 8.45
CA VAL A 292 -15.83 -9.72 7.86
C VAL A 292 -17.12 -10.35 7.35
N THR A 293 -18.24 -9.98 7.93
CA THR A 293 -19.55 -10.29 7.37
C THR A 293 -20.10 -9.03 6.73
N ARG A 294 -20.11 -8.99 5.39
CA ARG A 294 -20.79 -7.93 4.62
C ARG A 294 -22.02 -8.51 3.95
N LYS A 295 -23.20 -8.01 4.35
CA LYS A 295 -24.47 -8.39 3.74
C LYS A 295 -24.95 -7.31 2.78
N TYR A 296 -24.90 -7.61 1.48
CA TYR A 296 -25.49 -6.77 0.44
C TYR A 296 -26.87 -7.30 0.08
N GLN A 297 -27.89 -6.45 0.19
CA GLN A 297 -29.26 -6.78 -0.22
C GLN A 297 -29.64 -5.96 -1.44
N ALA A 298 -30.24 -6.59 -2.44
CA ALA A 298 -30.75 -5.89 -3.62
C ALA A 298 -31.68 -4.74 -3.24
N ILE A 299 -31.50 -3.59 -3.88
CA ILE A 299 -32.44 -2.47 -3.79
C ILE A 299 -33.50 -2.68 -4.87
N ASP A 300 -34.76 -2.79 -4.47
CA ASP A 300 -35.87 -2.76 -5.40
C ASP A 300 -36.17 -1.32 -5.80
N ARG A 301 -35.66 -0.91 -6.98
CA ARG A 301 -35.98 0.39 -7.60
C ARG A 301 -37.11 0.29 -8.63
N GLY A 302 -37.89 -0.79 -8.62
CA GLY A 302 -39.08 -0.94 -9.49
C GLY A 302 -38.79 -1.21 -10.98
N MET A 303 -37.53 -1.45 -11.38
CA MET A 303 -37.14 -1.64 -12.79
C MET A 303 -36.51 -3.01 -13.11
N PHE A 304 -36.55 -3.98 -12.19
CA PHE A 304 -35.97 -5.30 -12.42
C PHE A 304 -37.04 -6.38 -12.53
N TYR A 305 -37.14 -6.98 -13.72
CA TYR A 305 -38.05 -8.08 -14.02
C TYR A 305 -37.57 -9.43 -13.44
N ASN A 306 -36.30 -9.53 -13.03
CA ASN A 306 -35.66 -10.76 -12.55
C ASN A 306 -34.83 -10.53 -11.28
N LYS A 307 -35.48 -10.70 -10.12
CA LYS A 307 -34.89 -10.46 -8.80
C LYS A 307 -33.78 -11.47 -8.46
N GLU A 308 -33.91 -12.71 -8.91
CA GLU A 308 -32.95 -13.78 -8.66
C GLU A 308 -31.63 -13.52 -9.40
N LEU A 309 -31.70 -13.17 -10.69
CA LEU A 309 -30.52 -12.77 -11.46
C LEU A 309 -29.82 -11.54 -10.87
N GLN A 310 -30.59 -10.55 -10.38
CA GLN A 310 -30.03 -9.37 -9.73
C GLN A 310 -29.26 -9.75 -8.46
N GLN A 311 -29.85 -10.59 -7.61
CA GLN A 311 -29.20 -11.03 -6.38
C GLN A 311 -27.93 -11.83 -6.71
N ALA A 312 -27.98 -12.79 -7.64
CA ALA A 312 -26.82 -13.56 -8.04
C ALA A 312 -25.65 -12.67 -8.51
N ARG A 313 -25.92 -11.64 -9.33
CA ARG A 313 -24.91 -10.66 -9.76
C ARG A 313 -24.36 -9.82 -8.61
N ILE A 314 -25.19 -9.43 -7.65
CA ILE A 314 -24.73 -8.75 -6.43
C ILE A 314 -23.76 -9.65 -5.65
N ASN A 315 -24.05 -10.95 -5.56
CA ASN A 315 -23.21 -11.92 -4.86
C ASN A 315 -21.83 -12.02 -5.54
N VAL A 316 -21.78 -12.13 -6.87
CA VAL A 316 -20.53 -12.16 -7.63
C VAL A 316 -19.71 -10.88 -7.40
N ALA A 317 -20.34 -9.71 -7.54
CA ALA A 317 -19.66 -8.42 -7.34
C ALA A 317 -19.14 -8.24 -5.90
N ALA A 318 -19.93 -8.61 -4.89
CA ALA A 318 -19.54 -8.52 -3.50
C ALA A 318 -18.38 -9.47 -3.16
N ARG A 319 -18.40 -10.71 -3.69
CA ARG A 319 -17.31 -11.69 -3.52
C ARG A 319 -16.00 -11.17 -4.09
N LEU A 320 -16.01 -10.72 -5.35
CA LEU A 320 -14.81 -10.16 -5.99
C LEU A 320 -14.30 -8.92 -5.23
N LEU A 321 -15.21 -8.02 -4.82
CA LEU A 321 -14.85 -6.82 -4.06
C LEU A 321 -14.12 -7.17 -2.75
N ILE A 322 -14.57 -8.23 -2.06
CA ILE A 322 -13.91 -8.71 -0.83
C ILE A 322 -12.51 -9.25 -1.17
N GLN A 323 -12.39 -10.14 -2.15
CA GLN A 323 -11.10 -10.72 -2.55
C GLN A 323 -10.06 -9.65 -2.86
N ILE A 324 -10.41 -8.65 -3.68
CA ILE A 324 -9.47 -7.59 -4.08
C ILE A 324 -9.23 -6.58 -2.96
N ARG A 325 -10.22 -6.29 -2.08
CA ARG A 325 -10.01 -5.43 -0.91
C ARG A 325 -9.02 -6.06 0.07
N HIS A 326 -9.04 -7.38 0.20
CA HIS A 326 -8.14 -8.12 1.09
C HIS A 326 -6.90 -8.69 0.39
N MET A 327 -6.77 -8.51 -0.93
CA MET A 327 -5.70 -9.08 -1.77
C MET A 327 -5.54 -10.60 -1.54
N GLN A 328 -6.64 -11.33 -1.56
CA GLN A 328 -6.68 -12.76 -1.27
C GLN A 328 -7.80 -13.46 -2.07
N LEU A 329 -7.50 -14.61 -2.66
CA LEU A 329 -8.46 -15.49 -3.33
C LEU A 329 -9.31 -16.27 -2.32
N ASP A 330 -10.36 -16.95 -2.79
CA ASP A 330 -11.29 -17.65 -1.89
C ASP A 330 -10.70 -18.87 -1.19
N ASP A 331 -9.66 -19.47 -1.78
CA ASP A 331 -8.89 -20.56 -1.19
C ASP A 331 -7.86 -20.08 -0.14
N GLY A 332 -7.77 -18.76 0.06
CA GLY A 332 -6.82 -18.11 0.94
C GLY A 332 -5.47 -17.76 0.29
N THR A 333 -5.29 -18.04 -1.00
CA THR A 333 -4.06 -17.71 -1.73
C THR A 333 -3.90 -16.18 -1.82
N PRO A 334 -2.77 -15.59 -1.40
CA PRO A 334 -2.56 -14.14 -1.47
C PRO A 334 -2.43 -13.69 -2.93
N ILE A 335 -3.13 -12.63 -3.29
CA ILE A 335 -3.01 -11.97 -4.60
C ILE A 335 -1.77 -11.08 -4.54
N ASP A 336 -0.60 -11.65 -4.80
CA ASP A 336 0.68 -10.96 -4.73
C ASP A 336 1.28 -10.58 -6.10
N ASN A 337 0.57 -10.93 -7.16
CA ASN A 337 0.98 -10.71 -8.54
C ASN A 337 -0.24 -10.59 -9.49
N PRO A 338 -0.04 -10.08 -10.72
CA PRO A 338 -1.11 -9.83 -11.68
C PRO A 338 -1.84 -11.07 -12.15
N GLN A 339 -1.19 -12.23 -12.20
CA GLN A 339 -1.83 -13.48 -12.65
C GLN A 339 -2.83 -13.99 -11.62
N LEU A 340 -2.53 -13.86 -10.33
CA LEU A 340 -3.50 -14.20 -9.28
C LEU A 340 -4.68 -13.21 -9.27
N PHE A 341 -4.45 -11.95 -9.60
CA PHE A 341 -5.54 -10.99 -9.77
C PHE A 341 -6.40 -11.32 -10.99
N ALA A 342 -5.78 -11.70 -12.11
CA ALA A 342 -6.47 -12.16 -13.30
C ALA A 342 -7.30 -13.42 -13.04
N ASN A 343 -6.83 -14.35 -12.20
CA ASN A 343 -7.63 -15.50 -11.75
C ASN A 343 -8.92 -15.05 -11.05
N ALA A 344 -8.83 -14.15 -10.06
CA ALA A 344 -10.01 -13.63 -9.37
C ALA A 344 -11.01 -12.98 -10.35
N LEU A 345 -10.48 -12.19 -11.30
CA LEU A 345 -11.29 -11.51 -12.30
C LEU A 345 -11.99 -12.50 -13.24
N ASN A 346 -11.27 -13.50 -13.74
CA ASN A 346 -11.82 -14.51 -14.64
C ASN A 346 -12.84 -15.42 -13.95
N GLU A 347 -12.59 -15.79 -12.69
CA GLU A 347 -13.57 -16.53 -11.88
C GLU A 347 -14.87 -15.73 -11.72
N ALA A 348 -14.78 -14.41 -11.48
CA ALA A 348 -15.95 -13.55 -11.38
C ALA A 348 -16.67 -13.36 -12.73
N ILE A 349 -15.93 -13.26 -13.84
CA ILE A 349 -16.51 -13.22 -15.20
C ILE A 349 -17.27 -14.51 -15.48
N GLY A 350 -16.65 -15.66 -15.24
CA GLY A 350 -17.25 -16.99 -15.39
C GLY A 350 -18.51 -17.12 -14.54
N ALA A 351 -18.43 -16.82 -13.23
CA ALA A 351 -19.58 -16.88 -12.34
C ALA A 351 -20.73 -15.95 -12.78
N ASN A 352 -20.43 -14.76 -13.32
CA ASN A 352 -21.46 -13.88 -13.87
C ASN A 352 -22.10 -14.44 -15.16
N ILE A 353 -21.31 -15.08 -16.03
CA ILE A 353 -21.81 -15.76 -17.24
C ILE A 353 -22.71 -16.93 -16.83
N ASP A 354 -22.28 -17.76 -15.88
CA ASP A 354 -23.05 -18.90 -15.39
C ASP A 354 -24.39 -18.44 -14.78
N CYS A 355 -24.36 -17.44 -13.89
CA CYS A 355 -25.58 -16.85 -13.33
C CYS A 355 -26.53 -16.31 -14.42
N HIS A 356 -25.97 -15.75 -15.51
CA HIS A 356 -26.77 -15.29 -16.64
C HIS A 356 -27.38 -16.46 -17.40
N ASN A 357 -26.60 -17.48 -17.74
CA ASN A 357 -27.10 -18.66 -18.46
C ASN A 357 -28.19 -19.40 -17.67
N ASP A 358 -28.05 -19.47 -16.35
CA ASP A 358 -28.96 -20.22 -15.48
C ASP A 358 -30.26 -19.47 -15.17
N LEU A 359 -30.18 -18.15 -14.96
CA LEU A 359 -31.29 -17.37 -14.40
C LEU A 359 -31.89 -16.37 -15.38
N ALA A 360 -31.22 -16.03 -16.48
CA ALA A 360 -31.68 -14.98 -17.38
C ALA A 360 -32.82 -15.44 -18.31
N ARG A 361 -33.70 -14.50 -18.64
CA ARG A 361 -34.70 -14.69 -19.69
C ARG A 361 -34.10 -14.31 -21.04
N ALA A 362 -34.74 -14.72 -22.13
CA ALA A 362 -34.30 -14.38 -23.49
C ALA A 362 -34.18 -12.86 -23.77
N ILE A 363 -34.84 -12.01 -22.98
CA ILE A 363 -34.79 -10.53 -23.10
C ILE A 363 -33.69 -9.89 -22.24
N ASP A 364 -33.11 -10.64 -21.32
CA ASP A 364 -32.09 -10.13 -20.41
C ASP A 364 -30.74 -10.14 -21.13
N GLY A 365 -30.01 -9.03 -21.09
CA GLY A 365 -28.64 -8.97 -21.60
C GLY A 365 -27.58 -9.42 -20.58
N PRO A 366 -26.29 -9.41 -20.98
CA PRO A 366 -25.16 -9.78 -20.11
C PRO A 366 -25.03 -8.89 -18.86
N GLY A 367 -25.66 -7.72 -18.87
CA GLY A 367 -25.79 -6.84 -17.71
C GLY A 367 -24.62 -5.87 -17.53
N GLU A 368 -24.79 -4.93 -16.60
CA GLU A 368 -23.78 -3.91 -16.27
C GLU A 368 -22.55 -4.52 -15.58
N LEU A 369 -22.74 -5.53 -14.74
CA LEU A 369 -21.62 -6.21 -14.07
C LEU A 369 -20.65 -6.81 -15.07
N TYR A 370 -21.15 -7.52 -16.10
CA TYR A 370 -20.30 -8.08 -17.15
C TYR A 370 -19.44 -7.00 -17.82
N LYS A 371 -20.05 -5.86 -18.17
CA LYS A 371 -19.32 -4.72 -18.77
C LYS A 371 -18.24 -4.18 -17.84
N THR A 372 -18.52 -4.08 -16.54
CA THR A 372 -17.54 -3.65 -15.54
C THR A 372 -16.35 -4.60 -15.44
N LEU A 373 -16.61 -5.91 -15.40
CA LEU A 373 -15.57 -6.93 -15.31
C LEU A 373 -14.74 -7.02 -16.60
N ASP A 374 -15.41 -6.96 -17.76
CA ASP A 374 -14.75 -7.00 -19.07
C ASP A 374 -13.91 -5.73 -19.33
N ALA A 375 -14.40 -4.56 -18.93
CA ALA A 375 -13.62 -3.33 -18.98
C ALA A 375 -12.34 -3.43 -18.14
N MET A 376 -12.41 -4.05 -16.96
CA MET A 376 -11.22 -4.28 -16.14
C MET A 376 -10.27 -5.30 -16.78
N ARG A 377 -10.82 -6.33 -17.43
CA ARG A 377 -10.02 -7.33 -18.17
C ARG A 377 -9.17 -6.67 -19.24
N LEU A 378 -9.77 -5.79 -20.05
CA LEU A 378 -9.07 -5.00 -21.07
C LEU A 378 -8.03 -4.06 -20.45
N GLU A 379 -8.41 -3.33 -19.40
CA GLU A 379 -7.52 -2.39 -18.71
C GLU A 379 -6.32 -3.08 -18.05
N MET A 380 -6.47 -4.31 -17.57
CA MET A 380 -5.33 -5.10 -17.11
C MET A 380 -4.31 -5.35 -18.22
N GLY A 381 -4.77 -5.58 -19.46
CA GLY A 381 -3.88 -5.68 -20.63
C GLY A 381 -3.13 -4.37 -20.91
N ASP A 382 -3.79 -3.23 -20.71
CA ASP A 382 -3.16 -1.91 -20.89
C ASP A 382 -2.18 -1.56 -19.75
N ILE A 383 -2.51 -1.92 -18.51
CA ILE A 383 -1.64 -1.74 -17.34
C ILE A 383 -0.37 -2.59 -17.46
N TYR A 384 -0.48 -3.79 -18.04
CA TYR A 384 0.62 -4.74 -18.19
C TYR A 384 0.92 -5.07 -19.66
N PRO A 385 1.48 -4.13 -20.44
CA PRO A 385 1.71 -4.32 -21.88
C PRO A 385 2.82 -5.32 -22.20
N GLN A 386 3.52 -5.84 -21.19
CA GLN A 386 4.60 -6.81 -21.33
C GLN A 386 4.11 -8.22 -20.99
N ASN A 387 4.79 -9.24 -21.52
CA ASN A 387 4.49 -10.65 -21.22
C ASN A 387 4.89 -11.02 -19.78
N VAL A 388 4.07 -10.63 -18.81
CA VAL A 388 4.21 -11.00 -17.39
C VAL A 388 3.89 -12.49 -17.23
N ARG A 389 4.79 -13.23 -16.57
CA ARG A 389 4.67 -14.69 -16.34
C ARG A 389 5.14 -15.07 -14.93
N CYS A 390 4.22 -15.45 -14.06
CA CYS A 390 4.49 -15.96 -12.72
C CYS A 390 4.54 -17.49 -12.75
N GLY A 391 5.72 -18.06 -13.00
CA GLY A 391 5.89 -19.52 -13.02
C GLY A 391 7.32 -19.94 -13.35
N ARG A 392 7.71 -21.16 -12.96
CA ARG A 392 8.95 -21.79 -13.46
C ARG A 392 8.59 -22.67 -14.66
N GLY A 393 8.81 -22.17 -15.86
CA GLY A 393 8.63 -22.98 -17.07
C GLY A 393 8.32 -22.14 -18.30
N LYS A 394 8.52 -22.73 -19.48
CA LYS A 394 8.09 -22.13 -20.76
C LYS A 394 6.58 -22.26 -20.98
N ASP A 395 5.93 -23.17 -20.25
CA ASP A 395 4.54 -23.60 -20.44
C ASP A 395 3.52 -22.85 -19.57
N SER A 396 3.96 -21.95 -18.68
CA SER A 396 3.02 -21.09 -17.94
C SER A 396 2.43 -20.05 -18.88
N ALA A 397 1.10 -20.04 -19.01
CA ALA A 397 0.36 -18.99 -19.72
C ALA A 397 0.82 -17.61 -19.22
N ASN A 398 0.99 -16.67 -20.14
CA ASN A 398 1.25 -15.28 -19.78
C ASN A 398 -0.05 -14.57 -19.36
N LEU A 399 0.07 -13.39 -18.75
CA LEU A 399 -1.08 -12.63 -18.27
C LEU A 399 -2.13 -12.35 -19.36
N HIS A 400 -1.72 -11.99 -20.58
CA HIS A 400 -2.66 -11.73 -21.69
C HIS A 400 -3.38 -13.01 -22.12
N GLU A 401 -2.65 -14.12 -22.26
CA GLU A 401 -3.25 -15.43 -22.55
C GLU A 401 -4.26 -15.84 -21.48
N GLN A 402 -3.94 -15.58 -20.21
CA GLN A 402 -4.83 -15.87 -19.09
C GLN A 402 -6.09 -14.98 -19.11
N LEU A 403 -5.98 -13.72 -19.54
CA LEU A 403 -7.10 -12.79 -19.67
C LEU A 403 -7.90 -12.97 -20.97
N ASP A 404 -7.62 -14.00 -21.77
CA ASP A 404 -8.17 -14.20 -23.12
C ASP A 404 -7.96 -12.98 -24.05
N LEU A 405 -6.84 -12.29 -23.89
CA LEU A 405 -6.44 -11.15 -24.70
C LEU A 405 -5.39 -11.52 -25.74
N PRO A 406 -5.31 -10.78 -26.87
CA PRO A 406 -4.22 -10.93 -27.81
C PRO A 406 -2.87 -10.73 -27.11
N THR A 407 -1.97 -11.70 -27.23
CA THR A 407 -0.62 -11.58 -26.70
C THR A 407 0.09 -10.43 -27.42
N PRO A 408 0.73 -9.49 -26.69
CA PRO A 408 1.55 -8.47 -27.30
C PRO A 408 2.60 -9.15 -28.18
N LYS A 409 2.68 -8.75 -29.46
CA LYS A 409 3.83 -9.15 -30.30
C LYS A 409 5.08 -8.72 -29.55
N ALA A 410 6.00 -9.64 -29.29
CA ALA A 410 7.27 -9.32 -28.63
C ALA A 410 7.85 -8.09 -29.34
N SER A 411 7.81 -6.94 -28.66
CA SER A 411 8.41 -5.75 -29.22
C SER A 411 9.89 -6.05 -29.25
N ILE A 412 10.46 -5.97 -30.45
CA ILE A 412 11.90 -5.88 -30.65
C ILE A 412 12.29 -4.50 -30.09
N LEU A 413 12.24 -4.32 -28.77
CA LEU A 413 12.78 -3.15 -28.11
C LEU A 413 14.24 -3.47 -27.86
N GLY A 414 15.06 -2.84 -28.70
CA GLY A 414 16.47 -3.10 -28.85
C GLY A 414 17.21 -3.00 -27.53
N HIS A 415 18.12 -3.95 -27.35
CA HIS A 415 19.37 -3.70 -26.67
C HIS A 415 20.07 -2.51 -27.36
N ALA A 416 19.85 -1.31 -26.85
CA ALA A 416 20.75 -0.19 -27.07
C ALA A 416 21.63 -0.10 -25.81
N HIS A 417 22.94 -0.17 -26.06
CA HIS A 417 24.05 -0.27 -25.13
C HIS A 417 24.18 0.88 -24.13
#